data_AF-A0A9N9C794-F1
#
_entry.id   AF-A0A9N9C794-F1
#
_cell.length_a   1.000
_cell.length_b   1.000
_cell.length_c   1.000
_cell.angle_alpha   90.00
_cell.angle_beta   90.00
_cell.angle_gamma   90.00
#
_symmetry.space_group_name_H-M   'P 1'
#
loop_
_entity.id
_entity.type
_entity.pdbx_description
1 polymer ?
#
loop_
_entity_poly.entity_id
_entity_poly.type
_entity_poly.pdbx_seq_one_letter_code
_entity_poly.pdbx_strand_id
1 'polypeptide(L)'
;MTPEIKHVELIDDKSELPSEISPSLPKPEISPDSSVNNKLKNSDEVSPQQISYPRGYQTREQRETRLRQKAIELGEDPDKFVTITEKDKLDSIAFRDRMQTDAR
;
A
#
# COMPACT_ATOMS: atom_id res chain seq x y z
N MET A 1 39.17 -36.96 -25.41
CA MET A 1 37.77 -36.83 -25.86
C MET A 1 37.21 -35.55 -25.28
N THR A 2 36.85 -34.60 -26.13
CA THR A 2 36.20 -33.33 -25.78
C THR A 2 34.73 -33.44 -26.16
N PRO A 3 33.77 -33.00 -25.32
CA PRO A 3 32.37 -33.00 -25.72
C PRO A 3 32.11 -31.90 -26.76
N GLU A 4 31.48 -32.30 -27.86
CA GLU A 4 31.00 -31.43 -28.94
C GLU A 4 29.67 -30.80 -28.50
N ILE A 5 29.66 -29.48 -28.31
CA ILE A 5 28.45 -28.74 -27.92
C ILE A 5 27.60 -28.55 -29.18
N LYS A 6 26.44 -29.20 -29.23
CA LYS A 6 25.44 -28.95 -30.27
C LYS A 6 24.86 -27.55 -30.04
N HIS A 7 25.06 -26.65 -31.00
CA HIS A 7 24.36 -25.37 -31.04
C HIS A 7 22.87 -25.62 -31.24
N VAL A 8 22.06 -25.28 -30.24
CA VAL A 8 20.60 -25.18 -30.34
C VAL A 8 20.29 -23.73 -30.68
N GLU A 9 19.66 -23.49 -31.83
CA GLU A 9 19.20 -22.16 -32.21
C GLU A 9 18.13 -21.67 -31.22
N LEU A 10 18.33 -20.46 -30.68
CA LEU A 10 17.34 -19.76 -29.87
C LEU A 10 16.25 -19.26 -30.82
N ILE A 11 15.05 -19.83 -30.71
CA ILE A 11 13.89 -19.41 -31.50
C ILE A 11 13.42 -18.08 -30.91
N ASP A 12 13.56 -17.01 -31.69
CA ASP A 12 13.02 -15.68 -31.41
C ASP A 12 11.49 -15.73 -31.35
N ASP A 13 10.92 -15.92 -30.17
CA ASP A 13 9.48 -15.73 -29.97
C ASP A 13 9.22 -14.27 -29.55
N LYS A 14 9.11 -13.42 -30.57
CA LYS A 14 8.51 -12.09 -30.46
C LYS A 14 7.04 -12.24 -30.02
N SER A 15 6.78 -12.16 -28.72
CA SER A 15 5.46 -11.80 -28.20
C SER A 15 5.55 -10.48 -27.42
N GLU A 16 5.38 -9.43 -28.21
CA GLU A 16 4.80 -8.11 -27.92
C GLU A 16 4.33 -7.86 -26.46
N LEU A 17 5.09 -7.01 -25.76
CA LEU A 17 4.67 -6.39 -24.50
C LEU A 17 3.46 -5.46 -24.78
N PRO A 18 2.33 -5.56 -24.06
CA PRO A 18 1.25 -4.60 -24.23
C PRO A 18 1.72 -3.22 -23.75
N SER A 19 1.80 -2.34 -24.75
CA SER A 19 1.90 -0.89 -24.75
C SER A 19 1.55 -0.19 -23.43
N GLU A 20 2.45 0.71 -23.05
CA GLU A 20 2.30 1.73 -22.02
C GLU A 20 0.92 2.39 -22.05
N ILE A 21 0.11 2.13 -21.02
CA ILE A 21 -0.99 3.02 -20.67
C ILE A 21 -0.37 4.13 -19.82
N SER A 22 0.00 5.23 -20.46
CA SER A 22 0.31 6.49 -19.77
C SER A 22 -0.96 7.01 -19.07
N PRO A 23 -1.03 7.09 -17.73
CA PRO A 23 -2.06 7.89 -17.09
C PRO A 23 -1.66 9.35 -17.23
N SER A 24 -2.31 10.09 -18.13
CA SER A 24 -2.20 11.55 -18.17
C SER A 24 -2.83 12.13 -16.89
N LEU A 25 -2.02 12.35 -15.87
CA LEU A 25 -2.40 13.07 -14.66
C LEU A 25 -2.49 14.58 -14.95
N PRO A 26 -3.59 15.27 -14.64
CA PRO A 26 -3.60 16.73 -14.64
C PRO A 26 -2.75 17.22 -13.44
N LYS A 27 -1.81 18.10 -13.74
CA LYS A 27 -0.92 18.77 -12.78
C LYS A 27 -1.73 19.80 -11.96
N PRO A 28 -1.82 19.71 -10.62
CA PRO A 28 -2.40 20.78 -9.83
C PRO A 28 -1.33 21.84 -9.56
N GLU A 29 -1.55 23.05 -10.07
CA GLU A 29 -0.76 24.22 -9.73
C GLU A 29 -0.96 24.56 -8.25
N ILE A 30 0.14 24.64 -7.48
CA ILE A 30 0.12 24.99 -6.07
C ILE A 30 0.54 26.45 -5.96
N SER A 31 -0.40 27.34 -5.65
CA SER A 31 -0.09 28.67 -5.11
C SER A 31 0.06 28.59 -3.59
N PRO A 32 1.12 29.16 -2.98
CA PRO A 32 1.25 29.18 -1.53
C PRO A 32 0.65 30.49 -1.01
N ASP A 33 -0.45 30.42 -0.28
CA ASP A 33 -0.83 31.53 0.58
C ASP A 33 -1.09 31.07 2.00
N SER A 34 -0.25 31.60 2.88
CA SER A 34 -0.24 31.39 4.32
C SER A 34 -1.50 31.96 4.96
N SER A 35 -2.14 31.18 5.83
CA SER A 35 -2.88 31.80 6.93
C SER A 35 -2.90 30.89 8.14
N VAL A 36 -2.29 31.41 9.19
CA VAL A 36 -2.21 30.88 10.53
C VAL A 36 -3.60 30.96 11.17
N ASN A 37 -3.79 30.20 12.25
CA ASN A 37 -4.88 30.26 13.25
C ASN A 37 -6.01 29.24 13.00
N ASN A 38 -6.26 28.34 13.96
CA ASN A 38 -7.41 28.49 14.87
C ASN A 38 -7.55 27.30 15.85
N LYS A 39 -7.34 27.63 17.13
CA LYS A 39 -8.20 27.34 18.28
C LYS A 39 -8.96 26.00 18.31
N LEU A 40 -8.47 25.12 19.18
CA LEU A 40 -9.13 23.93 19.70
C LEU A 40 -10.53 24.26 20.24
N LYS A 41 -11.57 23.69 19.62
CA LYS A 41 -12.92 23.56 20.20
C LYS A 41 -13.41 22.14 20.01
N ASN A 42 -13.61 21.45 21.12
CA ASN A 42 -14.28 20.17 21.21
C ASN A 42 -15.76 20.37 20.91
N SER A 43 -16.29 19.63 19.93
CA SER A 43 -17.72 19.40 19.74
C SER A 43 -17.88 17.97 19.24
N ASP A 44 -18.67 17.18 19.96
CA ASP A 44 -19.07 15.82 19.63
C ASP A 44 -19.94 15.80 18.36
N GLU A 45 -19.30 15.89 17.21
CA GLU A 45 -19.89 15.62 15.90
C GLU A 45 -18.75 15.18 14.99
N VAL A 46 -18.60 13.86 14.80
CA VAL A 46 -17.54 13.30 13.95
C VAL A 46 -17.93 13.51 12.49
N SER A 47 -17.91 14.77 12.06
CA SER A 47 -17.72 15.09 10.65
C SER A 47 -16.44 14.38 10.22
N PRO A 48 -16.41 13.64 9.09
CA PRO A 48 -15.22 12.94 8.65
C PRO A 48 -14.10 13.97 8.52
N GLN A 49 -13.21 13.98 9.52
CA GLN A 49 -12.04 14.84 9.55
C GLN A 49 -11.35 14.59 8.23
N GLN A 50 -11.19 15.64 7.43
CA GLN A 50 -10.55 15.52 6.13
C GLN A 50 -9.07 15.24 6.42
N ILE A 51 -8.72 13.96 6.56
CA ILE A 51 -7.36 13.52 6.84
C ILE A 51 -6.55 13.85 5.58
N SER A 52 -5.87 15.00 5.61
CA SER A 52 -4.91 15.35 4.59
C SER A 52 -3.64 14.55 4.87
N TYR A 53 -3.39 13.54 4.05
CA TYR A 53 -2.14 12.80 4.13
C TYR A 53 -0.99 13.67 3.62
N PRO A 54 0.20 13.59 4.24
CA PRO A 54 1.35 14.34 3.78
C PRO A 54 1.69 14.03 2.31
N ARG A 55 2.32 14.99 1.64
CA ARG A 55 2.78 14.82 0.26
C ARG A 55 3.74 13.63 0.18
N GLY A 56 3.42 12.66 -0.68
CA GLY A 56 4.19 11.42 -0.85
C GLY A 56 3.61 10.19 -0.14
N TYR A 57 2.51 10.33 0.60
CA TYR A 57 1.79 9.16 1.10
C TYR A 57 1.12 8.43 -0.07
N GLN A 58 1.37 7.13 -0.12
CA GLN A 58 0.72 6.25 -1.09
C GLN A 58 -0.79 6.21 -0.84
N THR A 59 -1.55 6.12 -1.93
CA THR A 59 -2.99 5.89 -1.84
C THR A 59 -3.27 4.53 -1.18
N ARG A 60 -4.49 4.35 -0.69
CA ARG A 60 -4.91 3.05 -0.13
C ARG A 60 -4.70 1.91 -1.13
N GLU A 61 -5.11 2.14 -2.38
CA GLU A 61 -4.97 1.18 -3.48
C GLU A 61 -3.50 0.80 -3.74
N GLN A 62 -2.59 1.78 -3.80
CA GLN A 62 -1.16 1.53 -3.99
C GLN A 62 -0.54 0.71 -2.85
N ARG A 63 -1.01 0.93 -1.61
CA ARG A 63 -0.56 0.12 -0.48
C ARG A 63 -1.09 -1.31 -0.58
N GLU A 64 -2.36 -1.48 -0.89
CA GLU A 64 -2.98 -2.81 -0.98
C GLU A 64 -2.35 -3.65 -2.11
N THR A 65 -2.06 -3.08 -3.28
CA THR A 65 -1.37 -3.80 -4.36
C THR A 65 0.02 -4.27 -3.93
N ARG A 66 0.80 -3.41 -3.27
CA ARG A 66 2.11 -3.78 -2.73
C ARG A 66 2.02 -4.89 -1.68
N LEU A 67 1.02 -4.84 -0.80
CA LEU A 67 0.81 -5.87 0.23
C LEU A 67 0.41 -7.21 -0.37
N ARG A 68 -0.49 -7.20 -1.37
CA ARG A 68 -0.85 -8.40 -2.12
C ARG A 68 0.35 -9.03 -2.82
N GLN A 69 1.21 -8.22 -3.43
CA GLN A 69 2.45 -8.71 -4.04
C GLN A 69 3.38 -9.35 -3.01
N LYS A 70 3.51 -8.75 -1.81
CA LYS A 70 4.29 -9.33 -0.71
C LYS A 70 3.72 -10.66 -0.23
N ALA A 71 2.39 -10.81 -0.17
CA ALA A 71 1.76 -12.08 0.17
C ALA A 71 2.15 -13.18 -0.83
N ILE A 72 2.17 -12.88 -2.13
CA ILE A 72 2.61 -13.82 -3.18
C ILE A 72 4.07 -14.23 -2.97
N GLU A 73 4.96 -13.27 -2.67
CA GLU A 73 6.38 -13.55 -2.38
C GLU A 73 6.56 -14.47 -1.15
N LEU A 74 5.68 -14.36 -0.16
CA LEU A 74 5.68 -15.18 1.05
C LEU A 74 4.93 -16.50 0.88
N GLY A 75 4.26 -16.74 -0.26
CA GLY A 75 3.43 -17.91 -0.50
C GLY A 75 2.12 -17.92 0.27
N GLU A 76 1.66 -16.75 0.75
CA GLU A 76 0.39 -16.57 1.44
C GLU A 76 -0.73 -16.14 0.49
N ASP A 77 -1.97 -16.35 0.92
CA ASP A 77 -3.16 -15.89 0.18
C ASP A 77 -3.25 -14.36 0.23
N PRO A 78 -3.16 -13.66 -0.92
CA PRO A 78 -3.15 -12.20 -0.96
C PRO A 78 -4.42 -11.56 -0.38
N ASP A 79 -5.57 -12.21 -0.54
CA ASP A 79 -6.84 -11.67 -0.04
C ASP A 79 -6.91 -11.79 1.48
N LYS A 80 -6.46 -12.91 2.05
CA LYS A 80 -6.39 -13.07 3.50
C LYS A 80 -5.36 -12.12 4.12
N PHE A 81 -4.22 -11.92 3.46
CA PHE A 81 -3.15 -11.08 3.97
C PHE A 81 -3.55 -9.60 4.12
N VAL A 82 -4.36 -9.08 3.20
CA VAL A 82 -4.83 -7.68 3.28
C VAL A 82 -6.11 -7.50 4.08
N THR A 83 -6.83 -8.58 4.38
CA THR A 83 -8.13 -8.52 5.03
C THR A 83 -7.97 -8.62 6.55
N ILE A 84 -8.33 -7.54 7.25
CA ILE A 84 -8.42 -7.56 8.72
C ILE A 84 -9.69 -8.32 9.13
N THR A 85 -9.50 -9.44 9.80
CA THR A 85 -10.58 -10.27 10.33
C THR A 85 -11.06 -9.79 11.69
N GLU A 86 -12.20 -10.30 12.16
CA GLU A 86 -12.70 -9.99 13.50
C GLU A 86 -11.74 -10.48 14.60
N LYS A 87 -11.07 -11.62 14.35
CA LYS A 87 -10.05 -12.14 15.25
C LYS A 87 -8.90 -11.13 15.41
N ASP A 88 -8.42 -10.56 14.30
CA ASP A 88 -7.32 -9.58 14.32
C ASP A 88 -7.68 -8.34 15.15
N LYS A 89 -8.95 -7.91 15.09
CA LYS A 89 -9.44 -6.80 15.91
C LYS A 89 -9.42 -7.15 17.39
N LEU A 90 -9.98 -8.31 17.77
CA LEU A 90 -10.00 -8.77 19.15
C LEU A 90 -8.58 -8.93 19.70
N ASP A 91 -7.68 -9.53 18.92
CA ASP A 91 -6.27 -9.72 19.29
C ASP A 91 -5.56 -8.36 19.46
N SER A 92 -5.88 -7.36 18.63
CA SER A 92 -5.33 -5.99 18.77
C SER A 92 -5.79 -5.28 20.04
N ILE A 93 -7.04 -5.49 20.47
CA ILE A 93 -7.57 -4.94 21.72
C ILE A 93 -6.87 -5.62 22.90
N ALA A 94 -6.86 -6.96 22.92
CA ALA A 94 -6.20 -7.72 23.96
C ALA A 94 -4.69 -7.43 24.08
N PHE A 95 -4.02 -7.12 22.95
CA PHE A 95 -2.63 -6.67 22.97
C PHE A 95 -2.48 -5.32 23.67
N ARG A 96 -3.34 -4.33 23.35
CA ARG A 96 -3.31 -3.01 23.98
C ARG A 96 -3.58 -3.08 25.49
N ASP A 97 -4.56 -3.89 25.89
CA ASP A 97 -4.92 -4.06 27.31
C ASP A 97 -3.77 -4.67 28.12
N ARG A 98 -3.08 -5.67 27.55
CA ARG A 98 -1.88 -6.26 28.15
C ARG A 98 -0.77 -5.22 28.31
N MET A 99 -0.44 -4.49 27.24
CA MET A 99 0.57 -3.44 27.28
C MET A 99 0.26 -2.36 28.34
N GLN A 100 -1.01 -2.01 28.54
CA GLN A 100 -1.42 -1.04 29.55
C GLN A 100 -1.36 -1.60 30.98
N THR A 101 -1.64 -2.89 31.15
CA THR A 101 -1.57 -3.56 32.45
C THR A 101 -0.12 -3.75 32.89
N ASP A 102 0.75 -4.21 31.99
CA ASP A 102 2.18 -4.44 32.27
C ASP A 102 2.95 -3.14 32.57
N ALA A 103 2.45 -2.00 32.11
CA ALA A 103 3.03 -0.69 32.39
C ALA A 103 2.68 -0.13 33.78
N ARG A 104 1.80 -0.81 34.55
CA ARG A 104 1.37 -0.39 35.89
C ARG A 104 2.13 -1.12 36.98
#